data_AF-A0A820KTB5-F1
#
_entry.id   AF-A0A820KTB5-F1
#
_cell.length_a   1.000
_cell.length_b   1.000
_cell.length_c   1.000
_cell.angle_alpha   90.00
_cell.angle_beta   90.00
_cell.angle_gamma   90.00
#
_symmetry.space_group_name_H-M   'P 1'
#
loop_
_entity.id
_entity.type
_entity.pdbx_description
1 polymer ?
#
loop_
_entity_poly.entity_id
_entity_poly.type
_entity_poly.pdbx_seq_one_letter_code
_entity_poly.pdbx_strand_id
1 'polypeptide(L)'
;MAIDALNYIDGERDYFEWKHRQSRGITGGFTFCQYPFVLSVNAKRTILKRDSEQQMIVNARRSMIQKFQNKQAPDLNMLFLNLYIRRSHLVLDSLAEVTKKREDLKKKLRVTFVGEHGLDMGGLTKEWFLLLLRQIFQPDYGYS
;
A
#
# COMPACT_ATOMS: atom_id res chain seq x y z
N MET A 1 20.25 27.32 -5.54
CA MET A 1 20.97 27.27 -4.24
C MET A 1 20.12 26.73 -3.09
N ALA A 2 18.92 27.24 -2.79
CA ALA A 2 18.09 26.67 -1.69
C ALA A 2 17.44 25.31 -2.02
N ILE A 3 17.13 25.04 -3.30
CA ILE A 3 16.50 23.78 -3.74
C ILE A 3 17.47 22.59 -3.69
N ASP A 4 18.77 22.81 -3.90
CA ASP A 4 19.78 21.74 -3.83
C ASP A 4 20.13 21.32 -2.40
N ALA A 5 20.02 22.24 -1.43
CA ALA A 5 20.21 21.92 -0.01
C ALA A 5 19.11 20.97 0.52
N LEU A 6 17.89 21.05 -0.02
CA LEU A 6 16.78 20.15 0.32
C LEU A 6 16.99 18.72 -0.21
N ASN A 7 17.84 18.53 -1.22
CA ASN A 7 18.23 17.20 -1.69
C ASN A 7 19.28 16.54 -0.78
N TYR A 8 19.93 17.31 0.09
CA TYR A 8 20.89 16.82 1.10
C TYR A 8 20.21 16.47 2.43
N ILE A 9 18.92 16.80 2.59
CA ILE A 9 18.14 16.33 3.75
C ILE A 9 18.02 14.82 3.62
N ASP A 10 18.56 14.12 4.61
CA ASP A 10 18.29 12.70 4.84
C ASP A 10 16.82 12.55 5.26
N GLY A 11 15.94 12.54 4.26
CA GLY A 11 14.50 12.44 4.45
C GLY A 11 14.09 11.12 5.10
N GLU A 12 14.93 10.07 5.02
CA GLU A 12 14.67 8.83 5.74
C GLU A 12 14.87 9.04 7.23
N ARG A 13 16.01 9.61 7.65
CA ARG A 13 16.29 9.90 9.06
C ARG A 13 15.25 10.85 9.65
N ASP A 14 14.90 11.93 8.96
CA ASP A 14 13.89 12.88 9.40
C ASP A 14 12.51 12.21 9.60
N TYR A 15 12.13 11.33 8.68
CA TYR A 15 10.91 10.54 8.77
C TYR A 15 10.92 9.55 9.95
N PHE A 16 12.04 8.86 10.18
CA PHE A 16 12.20 7.97 11.33
C PHE A 16 12.05 8.71 12.65
N GLU A 17 12.71 9.86 12.80
CA GLU A 17 12.61 10.70 13.99
C GLU A 17 11.18 11.22 14.20
N TRP A 18 10.52 11.68 13.13
CA TRP A 18 9.14 12.14 13.18
C TRP A 18 8.17 11.04 13.63
N LYS A 19 8.26 9.85 13.03
CA LYS A 19 7.37 8.72 13.33
C LYS A 19 7.61 8.15 14.73
N HIS A 20 8.86 8.11 15.17
CA HIS A 20 9.24 7.66 16.51
C HIS A 20 8.77 8.62 17.61
N ARG A 21 8.81 9.93 17.36
CA ARG A 21 8.26 10.94 18.28
C ARG A 21 6.74 10.80 18.40
N GLN A 22 6.04 10.64 17.28
CA GLN A 22 4.59 10.41 17.30
C GLN A 22 4.18 9.18 18.09
N SER A 23 4.86 8.04 17.89
CA SER A 23 4.50 6.79 18.57
C SER A 23 4.69 6.84 20.10
N ARG A 24 5.56 7.73 20.59
CA ARG A 24 5.84 7.94 22.01
C ARG A 24 5.06 9.10 22.63
N GLY A 25 4.25 9.81 21.86
CA GLY A 25 3.54 11.00 22.32
C GLY A 25 4.47 12.15 22.72
N ILE A 26 5.70 12.19 22.19
CA ILE A 26 6.67 13.26 22.53
C ILE A 26 6.26 14.54 21.80
N THR A 27 5.78 15.52 22.55
CA THR A 27 5.46 16.86 22.05
C THR A 27 6.70 17.74 22.12
N GLY A 28 7.47 17.82 21.03
CA GLY A 28 8.64 18.69 20.94
C GLY A 28 9.67 18.23 19.90
N GLY A 29 10.40 19.20 19.35
CA GLY A 29 11.46 19.03 18.36
C GLY A 29 10.99 19.15 16.91
N PHE A 30 11.91 19.65 16.09
CA PHE A 30 11.70 19.94 14.68
C PHE A 30 11.99 18.72 13.82
N THR A 31 11.09 18.40 12.90
CA THR A 31 11.36 17.53 11.75
C THR A 31 10.72 18.13 10.50
N PHE A 32 11.35 17.97 9.34
CA PHE A 32 10.81 18.46 8.07
C PHE A 32 9.49 17.75 7.69
N CYS A 33 9.29 16.51 8.13
CA CYS A 33 8.03 15.78 7.96
C CYS A 33 6.81 16.45 8.62
N GLN A 34 7.00 17.38 9.57
CA GLN A 34 5.92 18.20 10.12
C GLN A 34 5.41 19.26 9.12
N TYR A 35 6.22 19.60 8.11
CA TYR A 35 5.95 20.66 7.14
C TYR A 35 6.04 20.12 5.70
N PRO A 36 5.06 19.33 5.23
CA PRO A 36 5.14 18.66 3.92
C PRO A 36 5.32 19.60 2.72
N PHE A 37 4.94 20.87 2.83
CA PHE A 37 5.11 21.86 1.75
C PHE A 37 6.58 22.22 1.49
N VAL A 38 7.46 22.05 2.48
CA VAL A 38 8.92 22.31 2.36
C VAL A 38 9.63 21.16 1.62
N LEU A 39 9.06 19.95 1.68
CA LEU A 39 9.65 18.76 1.08
C LEU A 39 9.55 18.77 -0.44
N SER A 40 10.66 18.48 -1.11
CA SER A 40 10.70 18.25 -2.56
C SER A 40 9.85 17.03 -2.95
N VAL A 41 9.45 16.95 -4.22
CA VAL A 41 8.71 15.78 -4.75
C VAL A 41 9.51 14.49 -4.57
N ASN A 42 10.83 14.55 -4.77
CA ASN A 42 11.71 13.39 -4.57
C ASN A 42 11.75 12.96 -3.10
N ALA A 43 11.89 13.93 -2.17
CA ALA A 43 11.84 13.64 -0.73
C ALA A 43 10.51 13.00 -0.32
N LYS A 44 9.37 13.56 -0.77
CA LYS A 44 8.03 13.00 -0.55
C LYS A 44 7.92 11.57 -1.08
N ARG A 45 8.40 11.33 -2.29
CA ARG A 45 8.37 10.00 -2.91
C ARG A 45 9.13 8.98 -2.07
N THR A 46 10.34 9.32 -1.63
CA THR A 46 11.16 8.44 -0.78
C THR A 46 10.50 8.18 0.57
N ILE A 47 10.03 9.23 1.25
CA ILE A 47 9.35 9.11 2.55
C ILE A 47 8.08 8.26 2.44
N LEU A 48 7.22 8.53 1.46
CA LEU A 48 5.97 7.78 1.25
C LEU A 48 6.23 6.32 0.88
N LYS A 49 7.24 6.06 0.05
CA LYS A 49 7.66 4.69 -0.27
C LYS A 49 8.09 3.96 0.99
N ARG A 50 8.93 4.59 1.82
CA ARG A 50 9.43 4.00 3.06
C ARG A 50 8.32 3.74 4.07
N ASP A 51 7.39 4.68 4.24
CA ASP A 51 6.22 4.50 5.10
C ASP A 51 5.32 3.35 4.61
N SER A 52 5.05 3.29 3.30
CA SER A 52 4.29 2.19 2.70
C SER A 52 4.95 0.83 2.96
N GLU A 53 6.27 0.70 2.79
CA GLU A 53 7.01 -0.53 3.07
C GLU A 53 6.90 -0.94 4.55
N GLN A 54 7.04 0.02 5.47
CA GLN A 54 6.89 -0.23 6.91
C GLN A 54 5.47 -0.66 7.27
N GLN A 55 4.46 0.03 6.76
CA GLN A 55 3.07 -0.33 7.00
C GLN A 55 2.75 -1.71 6.43
N MET A 56 3.29 -2.06 5.27
CA MET A 56 3.13 -3.38 4.67
C MET A 56 3.66 -4.50 5.57
N ILE A 57 4.87 -4.33 6.12
CA ILE A 57 5.48 -5.29 7.06
C ILE A 57 4.65 -5.40 8.35
N VAL A 58 4.24 -4.26 8.92
CA VAL A 58 3.46 -4.24 10.17
C VAL A 58 2.09 -4.90 10.00
N ASN A 59 1.39 -4.65 8.90
CA ASN A 59 0.08 -5.24 8.64
C ASN A 59 0.19 -6.75 8.35
N ALA A 60 1.20 -7.18 7.59
CA ALA A 60 1.46 -8.61 7.38
C ALA A 60 1.73 -9.34 8.72
N ARG A 61 2.59 -8.77 9.57
CA ARG A 61 2.88 -9.31 10.91
C ARG A 61 1.65 -9.34 11.80
N ARG A 62 0.82 -8.29 11.79
CA ARG A 62 -0.42 -8.23 12.57
C ARG A 62 -1.35 -9.38 12.24
N SER A 63 -1.61 -9.62 10.95
CA SER A 63 -2.48 -10.73 10.53
C SER A 63 -1.90 -12.09 10.85
N MET A 64 -0.58 -12.23 10.82
CA MET A 64 0.09 -13.45 11.28
C MET A 64 -0.20 -13.71 12.76
N ILE A 65 0.06 -12.74 13.63
CA ILE A 65 -0.23 -12.86 15.07
C ILE A 65 -1.71 -13.17 15.32
N GLN A 66 -2.63 -12.49 14.62
CA GLN A 66 -4.07 -12.71 14.78
C GLN A 66 -4.49 -14.14 14.41
N LYS A 67 -3.96 -14.71 13.32
CA LYS A 67 -4.26 -16.09 12.93
C LYS A 67 -3.68 -17.11 13.91
N PHE A 68 -2.48 -16.86 14.44
CA PHE A 68 -1.89 -17.67 15.51
C PHE A 68 -2.76 -17.65 16.77
N GLN A 69 -3.25 -16.47 17.19
CA GLN A 69 -4.18 -16.34 18.32
C GLN A 69 -5.48 -17.13 18.09
N ASN A 70 -5.97 -17.16 16.86
CA ASN A 70 -7.16 -17.92 16.46
C ASN A 70 -6.90 -19.43 16.25
N LYS A 71 -5.72 -19.94 16.63
CA LYS A 71 -5.29 -21.35 16.45
C LYS A 71 -5.37 -21.85 15.00
N GLN A 72 -5.27 -20.94 14.02
CA GLN A 72 -5.23 -21.29 12.61
C GLN A 72 -3.80 -21.60 12.18
N ALA A 73 -3.63 -22.60 11.31
CA ALA A 73 -2.34 -22.92 10.74
C ALA A 73 -1.80 -21.72 9.92
N PRO A 74 -0.50 -21.39 10.05
CA PRO A 74 0.08 -20.32 9.27
C PRO A 74 0.15 -20.68 7.78
N ASP A 75 -0.53 -19.89 6.94
CA ASP A 75 -0.44 -19.88 5.49
C ASP A 75 0.25 -18.60 4.98
N LEU A 76 1.20 -18.74 4.06
CA LEU A 76 1.93 -17.64 3.42
C LEU A 76 1.00 -16.60 2.78
N ASN A 77 -0.20 -16.98 2.32
CA ASN A 77 -1.14 -16.04 1.71
C ASN A 77 -1.58 -14.94 2.69
N MET A 78 -1.51 -15.15 4.01
CA MET A 78 -1.91 -14.13 4.99
C MET A 78 -1.04 -12.87 4.98
N LEU A 79 0.18 -12.96 4.44
CA LEU A 79 1.15 -11.87 4.35
C LEU A 79 0.80 -10.87 3.24
N PHE A 80 -0.15 -11.23 2.38
CA PHE A 80 -0.54 -10.48 1.19
C PHE A 80 -2.01 -10.10 1.25
N LEU A 81 -2.36 -9.04 0.54
CA LEU A 81 -3.72 -8.78 0.10
C LEU A 81 -3.92 -9.53 -1.22
N ASN A 82 -4.52 -10.72 -1.16
CA ASN A 82 -4.79 -11.52 -2.36
C ASN A 82 -6.19 -11.15 -2.89
N LEU A 83 -6.27 -10.70 -4.14
CA LEU A 83 -7.53 -10.45 -4.85
C LEU A 83 -7.74 -11.53 -5.91
N TYR A 84 -8.91 -12.19 -5.88
CA TYR A 84 -9.29 -13.20 -6.85
C TYR A 84 -10.39 -12.65 -7.75
N ILE A 85 -10.11 -12.50 -9.03
CA ILE A 85 -10.93 -11.69 -9.93
C ILE A 85 -11.25 -12.48 -11.20
N ARG A 86 -12.50 -12.45 -11.65
CA ARG A 86 -12.85 -12.97 -12.98
C ARG A 86 -12.67 -11.87 -14.00
N ARG A 87 -12.01 -12.14 -15.13
CA ARG A 87 -11.83 -11.16 -16.22
C ARG A 87 -13.16 -10.57 -16.70
N SER A 88 -14.20 -11.40 -16.77
CA SER A 88 -15.56 -11.01 -17.17
C SER A 88 -16.29 -10.11 -16.18
N HIS A 89 -15.83 -10.02 -14.92
CA HIS A 89 -16.46 -9.24 -13.85
C HIS A 89 -15.44 -8.33 -13.15
N LEU A 90 -14.49 -7.77 -13.93
CA LEU A 90 -13.33 -7.06 -13.42
C LEU A 90 -13.67 -5.99 -12.37
N VAL A 91 -14.56 -5.05 -12.68
CA VAL A 91 -14.91 -3.93 -11.77
C VAL A 91 -15.64 -4.45 -10.53
N LEU A 92 -16.69 -5.26 -10.72
CA LEU A 92 -17.53 -5.75 -9.63
C LEU A 92 -16.74 -6.63 -8.64
N ASP A 93 -15.94 -7.58 -9.14
CA ASP A 93 -15.12 -8.45 -8.30
C ASP A 93 -14.02 -7.63 -7.58
N SER A 94 -13.41 -6.66 -8.27
CA SER A 94 -12.40 -5.78 -7.64
C SER A 94 -13.00 -4.98 -6.48
N LEU A 95 -14.17 -4.37 -6.70
CA LEU A 95 -14.85 -3.58 -5.68
C LEU A 95 -15.27 -4.45 -4.49
N ALA A 96 -15.84 -5.62 -4.74
CA ALA A 96 -16.24 -6.56 -3.70
C ALA A 96 -15.06 -7.02 -2.86
N GLU A 97 -13.95 -7.43 -3.50
CA GLU A 97 -12.75 -7.93 -2.82
C GLU A 97 -12.06 -6.83 -2.00
N VAL A 98 -11.90 -5.62 -2.54
CA VAL A 98 -11.30 -4.48 -1.85
C VAL A 98 -12.16 -4.06 -0.64
N THR A 99 -13.48 -4.02 -0.81
CA THR A 99 -14.41 -3.65 0.27
C THR A 99 -14.39 -4.68 1.39
N LYS A 100 -14.44 -5.97 1.04
CA LYS A 100 -14.41 -7.08 2.00
C LYS A 100 -13.09 -7.14 2.79
N LYS A 101 -11.97 -6.71 2.20
CA LYS A 101 -10.62 -6.81 2.77
C LYS A 101 -10.05 -5.44 3.20
N ARG A 102 -10.92 -4.53 3.64
CA ARG A 102 -10.56 -3.15 4.00
C ARG A 102 -9.44 -3.03 5.04
N GLU A 103 -9.36 -3.96 5.99
CA GLU A 103 -8.33 -3.97 7.03
C GLU A 103 -6.94 -4.37 6.49
N ASP A 104 -6.90 -5.07 5.35
CA ASP A 104 -5.70 -5.63 4.75
C ASP A 104 -5.13 -4.78 3.60
N LEU A 105 -5.75 -3.63 3.29
CA LEU A 105 -5.39 -2.78 2.15
C LEU A 105 -3.93 -2.28 2.14
N LYS A 106 -3.29 -2.30 3.31
CA LYS A 106 -1.90 -1.88 3.48
C LYS A 106 -0.90 -3.01 3.29
N LYS A 107 -1.33 -4.26 3.07
CA LYS A 107 -0.45 -5.40 2.75
C LYS A 107 -0.01 -5.35 1.29
N LYS A 108 0.97 -6.19 0.96
CA LYS A 108 1.42 -6.35 -0.43
C LYS A 108 0.28 -6.92 -1.27
N LEU A 109 -0.12 -6.19 -2.30
CA LEU A 109 -1.15 -6.64 -3.23
C LEU A 109 -0.65 -7.80 -4.09
N ARG A 110 -1.49 -8.82 -4.25
CA ARG A 110 -1.36 -9.91 -5.22
C ARG A 110 -2.69 -10.08 -5.92
N VAL A 111 -2.70 -10.03 -7.24
CA VAL A 111 -3.88 -10.30 -8.04
C VAL A 111 -3.76 -11.68 -8.69
N THR A 112 -4.87 -12.41 -8.75
CA THR A 112 -4.98 -13.67 -9.48
C THR A 112 -6.27 -13.66 -10.26
N PHE A 113 -6.19 -13.86 -11.57
CA PHE A 113 -7.37 -14.09 -12.38
C PHE A 113 -7.84 -15.54 -12.21
N VAL A 114 -9.13 -15.73 -11.99
CA VAL A 114 -9.71 -17.06 -11.76
C VAL A 114 -9.50 -17.94 -13.00
N GLY A 115 -8.90 -19.12 -12.81
CA GLY A 115 -8.59 -20.06 -13.89
C GLY A 115 -7.25 -19.84 -14.58
N GLU A 116 -6.47 -18.82 -14.17
CA GLU A 116 -5.13 -18.56 -14.71
C GLU A 116 -4.04 -19.04 -13.75
N HIS A 117 -3.08 -19.81 -14.27
CA HIS A 117 -1.90 -20.19 -13.50
C HIS A 117 -1.04 -18.95 -13.24
N GLY A 118 -0.83 -18.64 -11.95
CA GLY A 118 -0.10 -17.46 -11.48
C GLY A 118 1.42 -17.51 -11.68
N LEU A 119 1.86 -17.74 -12.92
CA LEU A 119 3.28 -17.83 -13.30
C LEU A 119 4.00 -16.47 -13.21
N ASP A 120 3.28 -15.35 -13.33
CA ASP A 120 3.83 -14.00 -13.13
C ASP A 120 2.89 -13.11 -12.30
N MET A 121 3.05 -13.17 -10.97
CA MET A 121 2.21 -12.38 -10.04
C MET A 121 2.40 -10.86 -10.18
N GLY A 122 3.59 -10.42 -10.62
CA GLY A 122 3.90 -9.00 -10.82
C GLY A 122 3.20 -8.45 -12.06
N GLY A 123 3.26 -9.21 -13.16
CA GLY A 123 2.56 -8.91 -14.41
C GLY A 123 1.05 -8.80 -14.22
N LEU A 124 0.43 -9.77 -13.54
CA LEU A 124 -1.03 -9.78 -13.34
C LEU A 124 -1.53 -8.61 -12.49
N THR A 125 -0.76 -8.17 -11.48
CA THR A 125 -1.14 -7.02 -10.65
C THR A 125 -1.11 -5.73 -11.45
N LYS A 126 -0.10 -5.53 -12.30
CA LYS A 126 0.00 -4.37 -13.19
C LYS A 126 -1.10 -4.39 -14.25
N GLU A 127 -1.35 -5.55 -14.85
CA GLU A 127 -2.42 -5.74 -15.82
C GLU A 127 -3.78 -5.41 -15.22
N TRP A 128 -4.12 -5.99 -14.06
CA TRP A 128 -5.35 -5.71 -13.35
C TRP A 128 -5.55 -4.21 -13.10
N PHE A 129 -4.52 -3.51 -12.61
CA PHE A 129 -4.63 -2.09 -12.33
C PHE A 129 -4.90 -1.27 -13.59
N LEU A 130 -4.22 -1.58 -14.69
CA LEU A 130 -4.44 -0.91 -15.98
C LEU A 130 -5.84 -1.18 -16.55
N LEU A 131 -6.32 -2.43 -16.49
CA LEU A 131 -7.65 -2.79 -16.97
C LEU A 131 -8.75 -2.11 -16.12
N LEU A 132 -8.59 -2.14 -14.80
CA LEU A 132 -9.55 -1.55 -13.86
C LEU A 132 -9.65 -0.04 -14.05
N LEU A 133 -8.51 0.66 -14.14
CA LEU A 133 -8.49 2.09 -14.42
C LEU A 133 -9.21 2.41 -15.74
N ARG A 134 -8.94 1.66 -16.81
CA ARG A 134 -9.60 1.87 -18.10
C ARG A 134 -11.11 1.74 -18.00
N GLN A 135 -11.61 0.72 -17.30
CA GLN A 135 -13.07 0.51 -17.17
C GLN A 135 -13.72 1.56 -16.27
N ILE A 136 -13.10 1.94 -15.14
CA ILE A 136 -13.65 2.96 -14.24
C ILE A 136 -13.70 4.34 -14.90
N PHE A 137 -12.71 4.67 -15.73
CA PHE A 137 -12.64 5.95 -16.44
C PHE A 137 -13.33 5.93 -17.82
N GLN A 138 -14.00 4.83 -18.19
CA GLN A 138 -14.85 4.81 -19.38
C GLN A 138 -16.18 5.53 -19.09
N PRO A 139 -16.68 6.38 -20.01
CA PRO A 139 -17.90 7.17 -19.82
C PRO A 139 -19.14 6.33 -19.43
N ASP A 140 -19.19 5.08 -19.90
CA ASP A 140 -20.34 4.19 -19.73
C ASP A 140 -20.55 3.70 -18.29
N TYR A 141 -19.54 3.81 -17.41
CA TYR A 141 -19.67 3.48 -15.99
C TYR A 141 -20.16 4.66 -15.12
N GLY A 142 -20.41 5.83 -15.72
CA GLY A 142 -20.86 7.05 -15.05
C GLY A 142 -22.35 7.42 -15.24
N TYR A 143 -23.09 6.67 -16.04
CA TYR A 143 -24.52 6.92 -16.32
C TYR A 143 -25.31 5.60 -16.39
N SER A 144 -25.72 5.06 -15.24
CA SER A 144 -26.85 4.11 -15.11
C SER A 144 -27.39 4.17 -13.69
#